data_AF-A0A8T3MRW0-F1
#
_entry.id   AF-A0A8T3MRW0-F1
#
_cell.length_a   1.000
_cell.length_b   1.000
_cell.length_c   1.000
_cell.angle_alpha   90.00
_cell.angle_beta   90.00
_cell.angle_gamma   90.00
#
_symmetry.space_group_name_H-M   'P 1'
#
loop_
_entity.id
_entity.type
_entity.pdbx_description
1 polymer ?
#
loop_
_entity_poly.entity_id
_entity_poly.type
_entity_poly.pdbx_seq_one_letter_code
_entity_poly.pdbx_strand_id
1 'polypeptide(L)'
;GKSTLLNTLVGSEVARAEDKLFATLDPTSRQVKLGDGQTAIVTDTVGFIHKLPHQLVDAFRATLEEVNRADVLIEVVDASDPHFTEHRLTVQTVLDELGAGAKPRLVAFNKAALLDPAARPGEVPGPAIAGAVFVSALTGYGIETLRAETSALLASLWVDLDATVPYAAGELLARIRERGTVELEYGEREVRVRGRVAPSLAGEVEAVAARWQASLADELDGVATVPHG
;
A
#
# COMPACT_ATOMS: atom_id res chain seq x y z
N GLY A 1 -19.54 -2.07 1.10
CA GLY A 1 -19.10 -1.83 -0.29
C GLY A 1 -17.62 -2.09 -0.55
N LYS A 2 -16.79 -2.41 0.45
CA LYS A 2 -15.35 -2.70 0.25
C LYS A 2 -15.11 -3.96 -0.60
N SER A 3 -15.70 -5.09 -0.24
CA SER A 3 -15.59 -6.34 -1.01
C SER A 3 -16.12 -6.20 -2.43
N THR A 4 -17.25 -5.49 -2.62
CA THR A 4 -17.77 -5.15 -3.95
C THR A 4 -16.75 -4.33 -4.75
N LEU A 5 -16.13 -3.32 -4.14
CA LEU A 5 -15.12 -2.50 -4.79
C LEU A 5 -13.87 -3.32 -5.15
N LEU A 6 -13.41 -4.18 -4.24
CA LEU A 6 -12.29 -5.09 -4.51
C LEU A 6 -12.59 -5.99 -5.71
N ASN A 7 -13.77 -6.63 -5.74
CA ASN A 7 -14.17 -7.49 -6.85
C ASN A 7 -14.20 -6.73 -8.18
N THR A 8 -14.72 -5.50 -8.18
CA THR A 8 -14.75 -4.64 -9.36
C THR A 8 -13.34 -4.19 -9.78
N LEU A 9 -12.45 -3.92 -8.82
CA LEU A 9 -11.04 -3.61 -9.09
C LEU A 9 -10.27 -4.81 -9.64
N VAL A 10 -10.58 -6.03 -9.24
CA VAL A 10 -9.95 -7.23 -9.82
C VAL A 10 -10.44 -7.48 -11.25
N GLY A 11 -11.71 -7.17 -11.54
CA GLY A 11 -12.33 -7.35 -12.86
C GLY A 11 -13.12 -8.66 -12.99
N SER A 12 -14.11 -8.66 -13.89
CA SER A 12 -15.17 -9.68 -14.00
C SER A 12 -14.73 -11.08 -14.45
N GLU A 13 -13.49 -11.26 -14.92
CA GLU A 13 -12.98 -12.58 -15.33
C GLU A 13 -12.42 -13.39 -14.15
N VAL A 14 -12.06 -12.75 -13.05
CA VAL A 14 -11.53 -13.41 -11.83
C VAL A 14 -12.60 -13.55 -10.74
N ALA A 15 -13.60 -12.64 -10.72
CA ALA A 15 -14.65 -12.61 -9.70
C ALA A 15 -15.67 -13.76 -9.78
N ARG A 16 -15.69 -14.56 -10.86
CA ARG A 16 -16.64 -15.67 -11.06
C ARG A 16 -16.37 -16.91 -10.20
N ALA A 17 -15.32 -16.92 -9.38
CA ALA A 17 -14.94 -18.10 -8.61
C ALA A 17 -15.53 -18.19 -7.19
N GLU A 18 -16.02 -17.10 -6.58
CA GLU A 18 -16.39 -17.13 -5.16
C GLU A 18 -17.62 -16.26 -4.82
N ASP A 19 -18.78 -16.62 -5.36
CA ASP A 19 -20.07 -16.29 -4.73
C ASP A 19 -20.29 -17.21 -3.52
N LYS A 20 -19.65 -16.90 -2.38
CA LYS A 20 -20.08 -17.43 -1.08
C LYS A 20 -20.06 -16.35 0.00
N LEU A 21 -21.28 -15.91 0.28
CA LEU A 21 -21.77 -15.26 1.50
C LEU A 21 -20.96 -15.65 2.75
N PHE A 22 -20.04 -14.80 3.19
CA PHE A 22 -19.81 -14.36 4.58
C PHE A 22 -18.88 -13.14 4.48
N ALA A 23 -19.29 -11.99 5.02
CA ALA A 23 -18.42 -10.81 5.11
C ALA A 23 -17.24 -11.16 6.02
N THR A 24 -16.05 -11.24 5.45
CA THR A 24 -14.91 -11.96 6.03
C THR A 24 -14.40 -11.28 7.32
N LEU A 25 -14.19 -12.12 8.34
CA LEU A 25 -13.35 -11.80 9.52
C LEU A 25 -11.85 -11.91 9.20
N ASP A 26 -11.48 -12.53 8.08
CA ASP A 26 -10.10 -12.68 7.60
C ASP A 26 -9.82 -11.76 6.38
N PRO A 27 -8.64 -11.12 6.31
CA PRO A 27 -8.29 -10.24 5.20
C PRO A 27 -8.21 -11.01 3.87
N THR A 28 -8.86 -10.48 2.82
CA THR A 28 -8.82 -11.08 1.48
C THR A 28 -7.92 -10.25 0.56
N SER A 29 -6.73 -10.76 0.23
CA SER A 29 -5.80 -10.10 -0.70
C SER A 29 -5.97 -10.58 -2.14
N ARG A 30 -5.93 -9.65 -3.09
CA ARG A 30 -5.97 -9.93 -4.54
C ARG A 30 -5.01 -9.02 -5.29
N GLN A 31 -4.39 -9.53 -6.35
CA GLN A 31 -3.60 -8.70 -7.26
C GLN A 31 -4.53 -7.92 -8.20
N VAL A 32 -4.26 -6.62 -8.35
CA VAL A 32 -5.03 -5.68 -9.14
C VAL A 32 -4.09 -4.95 -10.11
N LYS A 33 -4.52 -4.77 -11.37
CA LYS A 33 -3.83 -3.92 -12.35
C LYS A 33 -4.28 -2.47 -12.19
N LEU A 34 -3.36 -1.54 -12.02
CA LEU A 34 -3.69 -0.11 -11.80
C LEU A 34 -3.60 0.75 -13.07
N GLY A 35 -3.06 0.20 -14.16
CA GLY A 35 -2.79 0.92 -15.41
C GLY A 35 -1.32 0.79 -15.83
N ASP A 36 -1.02 0.95 -17.12
CA ASP A 36 0.36 0.98 -17.67
C ASP A 36 1.31 -0.13 -17.20
N GLY A 37 0.77 -1.33 -16.94
CA GLY A 37 1.54 -2.49 -16.46
C GLY A 37 1.82 -2.49 -14.95
N GLN A 38 1.48 -1.44 -14.21
CA GLN A 38 1.58 -1.40 -12.76
C GLN A 38 0.55 -2.34 -12.12
N THR A 39 1.01 -3.12 -11.14
CA THR A 39 0.16 -3.99 -10.33
C THR A 39 0.31 -3.65 -8.85
N ALA A 40 -0.74 -3.87 -8.08
CA ALA A 40 -0.74 -3.73 -6.62
C ALA A 40 -1.45 -4.94 -6.00
N ILE A 41 -1.11 -5.23 -4.75
CA ILE A 41 -1.89 -6.14 -3.92
C ILE A 41 -2.89 -5.30 -3.14
N VAL A 42 -4.17 -5.61 -3.30
CA VAL A 42 -5.26 -4.94 -2.58
C VAL A 42 -5.87 -5.94 -1.61
N THR A 43 -5.89 -5.58 -0.33
CA THR A 43 -6.43 -6.40 0.74
C THR A 43 -7.76 -5.82 1.23
N ASP A 44 -8.85 -6.58 1.14
CA ASP A 44 -10.11 -6.23 1.81
C ASP A 44 -9.94 -6.46 3.30
N THR A 45 -10.07 -5.38 4.06
CA THR A 45 -9.95 -5.38 5.51
C THR A 45 -11.30 -5.59 6.16
N VAL A 46 -11.29 -6.10 7.39
CA VAL A 46 -12.48 -6.11 8.24
C VAL A 46 -13.03 -4.69 8.29
N GLY A 47 -14.32 -4.53 8.01
CA GLY A 47 -14.94 -3.22 8.07
C GLY A 47 -14.84 -2.62 9.45
N PHE A 48 -14.60 -1.31 9.53
CA PHE A 48 -14.79 -0.55 10.74
C PHE A 48 -16.27 -0.63 11.12
N ILE A 49 -16.60 -1.58 11.98
CA ILE A 49 -17.93 -1.70 12.56
C ILE A 49 -18.06 -0.48 13.48
N HIS A 50 -19.16 0.24 13.30
CA HIS A 50 -19.53 1.37 14.13
C HIS A 50 -19.31 1.09 15.61
N LYS A 51 -18.43 1.90 16.23
CA LYS A 51 -17.93 1.72 17.59
C LYS A 51 -17.40 0.29 17.82
N LEU A 52 -16.20 0.00 17.32
CA LEU A 52 -15.42 -1.10 17.87
C LEU A 52 -15.29 -0.83 19.38
N PRO A 53 -15.83 -1.69 20.25
CA PRO A 53 -15.54 -1.60 21.67
C PRO A 53 -14.03 -1.58 21.84
N HIS A 54 -13.48 -0.74 22.74
CA HIS A 54 -12.02 -0.68 22.96
C HIS A 54 -11.41 -2.08 23.20
N GLN A 55 -12.17 -3.00 23.82
CA GLN A 55 -11.79 -4.40 24.03
C GLN A 55 -11.63 -5.23 22.74
N LEU A 56 -12.35 -4.89 21.67
CA LEU A 56 -12.22 -5.54 20.37
C LEU A 56 -11.11 -4.93 19.52
N VAL A 57 -10.67 -3.70 19.78
CA VAL A 57 -9.49 -3.12 19.12
C VAL A 57 -8.25 -3.99 19.37
N ASP A 58 -8.08 -4.49 20.60
CA ASP A 58 -6.99 -5.40 20.94
C ASP A 58 -7.11 -6.77 20.26
N ALA A 59 -8.34 -7.29 20.13
CA ALA A 59 -8.60 -8.56 19.43
C ALA A 59 -8.43 -8.46 17.91
N PHE A 60 -8.68 -7.28 17.32
CA PHE A 60 -8.48 -7.00 15.91
C PHE A 60 -7.12 -6.37 15.61
N ARG A 61 -6.29 -6.07 16.61
CA ARG A 61 -4.96 -5.48 16.40
C ARG A 61 -4.10 -6.33 15.45
N ALA A 62 -4.20 -7.66 15.56
CA ALA A 62 -3.51 -8.59 14.67
C ALA A 62 -4.05 -8.57 13.23
N THR A 63 -5.36 -8.36 13.03
CA THR A 63 -5.97 -8.28 11.68
C THR A 63 -5.90 -6.87 11.08
N LEU A 64 -5.68 -5.85 11.91
CA LEU A 64 -5.44 -4.46 11.53
C LEU A 64 -3.95 -4.16 11.31
N GLU A 65 -3.07 -5.11 11.60
CA GLU A 65 -1.64 -5.03 11.32
C GLU A 65 -1.37 -4.86 9.81
N GLU A 66 -2.26 -5.38 8.97
CA GLU A 66 -2.24 -5.17 7.51
C GLU A 66 -2.38 -3.69 7.14
N VAL A 67 -3.17 -2.91 7.88
CA VAL A 67 -3.28 -1.46 7.69
C VAL A 67 -1.92 -0.80 7.91
N ASN A 68 -1.14 -1.29 8.88
CA ASN A 68 0.21 -0.81 9.16
C ASN A 68 1.26 -1.28 8.15
N ARG A 69 1.02 -2.36 7.41
CA ARG A 69 1.91 -2.81 6.32
C ARG A 69 1.61 -2.18 4.97
N ALA A 70 0.38 -1.74 4.74
CA ALA A 70 -0.03 -1.15 3.46
C ALA A 70 0.73 0.16 3.15
N ASP A 71 1.21 0.32 1.91
CA ASP A 71 1.84 1.57 1.46
C ASP A 71 0.81 2.72 1.38
N VAL A 72 -0.42 2.40 0.95
CA VAL A 72 -1.53 3.33 0.76
C VAL A 72 -2.83 2.75 1.29
N LEU A 73 -3.75 3.60 1.72
CA LEU A 73 -5.10 3.22 2.14
C LEU A 73 -6.15 3.72 1.14
N ILE A 74 -7.11 2.88 0.79
CA ILE A 74 -8.33 3.29 0.08
C ILE A 74 -9.48 3.34 1.09
N GLU A 75 -9.91 4.55 1.44
CA GLU A 75 -11.01 4.78 2.38
C GLU A 75 -12.35 4.70 1.63
N VAL A 76 -13.05 3.58 1.74
CA VAL A 76 -14.35 3.41 1.07
C VAL A 76 -15.46 4.01 1.91
N VAL A 77 -16.03 5.10 1.43
CA VAL A 77 -17.11 5.86 2.09
C VAL A 77 -18.41 5.64 1.34
N ASP A 78 -19.51 5.40 2.05
CA ASP A 78 -20.84 5.40 1.43
C ASP A 78 -21.27 6.84 1.20
N ALA A 79 -21.32 7.27 -0.06
CA ALA A 79 -21.68 8.64 -0.39
C ALA A 79 -23.17 8.94 -0.17
N SER A 80 -24.03 7.92 -0.15
CA SER A 80 -25.47 8.08 0.07
C SER A 80 -25.86 8.22 1.55
N ASP A 81 -24.92 7.98 2.45
CA ASP A 81 -25.15 8.01 3.89
C ASP A 81 -25.01 9.44 4.44
N PRO A 82 -26.06 10.08 4.97
CA PRO A 82 -25.97 11.45 5.49
C PRO A 82 -25.01 11.59 6.68
N HIS A 83 -24.65 10.49 7.35
CA HIS A 83 -23.75 10.47 8.49
C HIS A 83 -22.30 10.12 8.11
N PHE A 84 -21.96 10.08 6.81
CA PHE A 84 -20.63 9.66 6.36
C PHE A 84 -19.50 10.45 7.04
N THR A 85 -19.73 11.74 7.35
CA THR A 85 -18.75 12.58 8.04
C THR A 85 -18.34 12.04 9.40
N GLU A 86 -19.32 11.66 10.24
CA GLU A 86 -19.07 11.10 11.57
C GLU A 86 -18.34 9.75 11.47
N HIS A 87 -18.67 8.97 10.44
CA HIS A 87 -18.08 7.67 10.19
C HIS A 87 -16.59 7.83 9.84
N ARG A 88 -16.25 8.82 9.01
CA ARG A 88 -14.86 9.12 8.65
C ARG A 88 -14.03 9.60 9.84
N LEU A 89 -14.59 10.45 10.71
CA LEU A 89 -13.91 10.88 11.94
C LEU A 89 -13.62 9.71 12.88
N THR A 90 -14.57 8.77 12.97
CA THR A 90 -14.38 7.53 13.75
C THR A 90 -13.26 6.67 13.15
N VAL A 91 -13.25 6.50 11.82
CA VAL A 91 -12.18 5.78 11.12
C VAL A 91 -10.82 6.44 11.34
N GLN A 92 -10.74 7.78 11.28
CA GLN A 92 -9.50 8.51 11.55
C GLN A 92 -8.99 8.22 12.97
N THR A 93 -9.88 8.27 13.97
CA THR A 93 -9.52 8.01 15.37
C THR A 93 -8.91 6.60 15.53
N VAL A 94 -9.53 5.59 14.91
CA VAL A 94 -9.01 4.22 14.94
C VAL A 94 -7.66 4.12 14.23
N LEU A 95 -7.48 4.80 13.10
CA LEU A 95 -6.19 4.82 12.39
C LEU A 95 -5.10 5.49 13.22
N ASP A 96 -5.42 6.58 13.94
CA ASP A 96 -4.48 7.25 14.84
C ASP A 96 -4.07 6.32 15.99
N GLU A 97 -5.02 5.61 16.61
CA GLU A 97 -4.77 4.61 17.67
C GLU A 97 -3.89 3.44 17.19
N LEU A 98 -3.96 3.09 15.91
CA LEU A 98 -3.15 2.04 15.28
C LEU A 98 -1.77 2.53 14.80
N GLY A 99 -1.50 3.84 14.84
CA GLY A 99 -0.29 4.45 14.25
C GLY A 99 -0.33 4.59 12.72
N ALA A 100 -1.49 4.40 12.11
CA ALA A 100 -1.73 4.49 10.66
C ALA A 100 -2.36 5.82 10.22
N GLY A 101 -2.61 6.75 11.15
CA GLY A 101 -3.36 7.99 10.93
C GLY A 101 -2.82 8.90 9.83
N ALA A 102 -1.50 8.91 9.64
CA ALA A 102 -0.80 9.74 8.64
C ALA A 102 -0.53 9.00 7.32
N LYS A 103 -1.00 7.76 7.16
CA LYS A 103 -0.74 6.99 5.95
C LYS A 103 -1.36 7.65 4.72
N PRO A 104 -0.67 7.63 3.56
CA PRO A 104 -1.22 8.13 2.31
C PRO A 104 -2.56 7.47 2.02
N ARG A 105 -3.61 8.28 1.81
CA ARG A 105 -4.98 7.80 1.77
C ARG A 105 -5.79 8.49 0.67
N LEU A 106 -6.42 7.67 -0.17
CA LEU A 106 -7.35 8.08 -1.20
C LEU A 106 -8.79 7.73 -0.78
N VAL A 107 -9.69 8.70 -0.86
CA VAL A 107 -11.10 8.49 -0.47
C VAL A 107 -11.90 8.03 -1.67
N ALA A 108 -12.56 6.87 -1.57
CA ALA A 108 -13.48 6.36 -2.57
C ALA A 108 -14.93 6.55 -2.09
N PHE A 109 -15.59 7.62 -2.53
CA PHE A 109 -17.01 7.87 -2.30
C PHE A 109 -17.85 6.92 -3.16
N ASN A 110 -18.13 5.75 -2.60
CA ASN A 110 -18.87 4.69 -3.25
C ASN A 110 -20.39 4.95 -3.25
N LYS A 111 -21.10 4.24 -4.12
CA LYS A 111 -22.54 4.40 -4.39
C LYS A 111 -22.91 5.75 -5.00
N ALA A 112 -21.99 6.36 -5.75
CA ALA A 112 -22.25 7.62 -6.46
C ALA A 112 -23.50 7.59 -7.37
N ALA A 113 -23.91 6.41 -7.83
CA ALA A 113 -25.13 6.23 -8.62
C ALA A 113 -26.44 6.57 -7.86
N LEU A 114 -26.39 6.65 -6.52
CA LEU A 114 -27.53 7.03 -5.68
C LEU A 114 -27.58 8.54 -5.40
N LEU A 115 -26.56 9.29 -5.81
CA LEU A 115 -26.50 10.73 -5.63
C LEU A 115 -27.26 11.44 -6.74
N ASP A 116 -27.94 12.51 -6.38
CA ASP A 116 -28.42 13.49 -7.35
C ASP A 116 -27.20 14.12 -8.06
N PRO A 117 -27.15 14.20 -9.40
CA PRO A 117 -26.09 14.91 -10.13
C PRO A 117 -25.84 16.34 -9.65
N ALA A 118 -26.84 17.01 -9.06
CA ALA A 118 -26.72 18.34 -8.45
C ALA A 118 -26.16 18.31 -7.02
N ALA A 119 -26.26 17.18 -6.32
CA ALA A 119 -25.73 16.98 -4.97
C ALA A 119 -24.26 16.52 -5.05
N ARG A 120 -23.34 17.48 -5.16
CA ARG A 120 -21.97 17.23 -4.76
C ARG A 120 -21.93 17.22 -3.22
N PRO A 121 -21.32 16.21 -2.57
CA PRO A 121 -21.00 16.33 -1.15
C PRO A 121 -20.25 17.65 -0.94
N GLY A 122 -20.59 18.37 0.14
CA GLY A 122 -19.89 19.59 0.54
C GLY A 122 -18.42 19.34 0.90
N GLU A 123 -17.79 20.26 1.63
CA GLU A 123 -16.45 20.03 2.19
C GLU A 123 -16.42 18.68 2.92
N VAL A 124 -15.45 17.85 2.54
CA VAL A 124 -15.28 16.47 2.99
C VAL A 124 -14.43 16.49 4.28
N PRO A 125 -15.01 16.29 5.49
CA PRO A 125 -14.26 16.52 6.73
C PRO A 125 -13.36 15.32 7.07
N GLY A 126 -12.11 15.60 7.45
CA GLY A 126 -11.07 14.60 7.71
C GLY A 126 -10.05 14.52 6.57
N PRO A 127 -8.75 14.29 6.85
CA PRO A 127 -7.69 14.50 5.87
C PRO A 127 -7.83 13.53 4.70
N ALA A 128 -8.10 14.06 3.51
CA ALA A 128 -7.85 13.34 2.27
C ALA A 128 -6.39 13.60 1.91
N ILE A 129 -5.49 12.75 2.40
CA ILE A 129 -4.03 12.95 2.24
C ILE A 129 -3.64 12.90 0.75
N ALA A 130 -4.47 12.27 -0.10
CA ALA A 130 -4.30 12.18 -1.55
C ALA A 130 -5.55 12.54 -2.38
N GLY A 131 -6.59 13.14 -1.79
CA GLY A 131 -7.83 13.51 -2.49
C GLY A 131 -8.95 12.46 -2.45
N ALA A 132 -9.95 12.62 -3.33
CA ALA A 132 -11.18 11.83 -3.32
C ALA A 132 -11.72 11.55 -4.73
N VAL A 133 -12.27 10.35 -4.93
CA VAL A 133 -12.88 9.88 -6.19
C VAL A 133 -14.29 9.38 -5.92
N PHE A 134 -15.25 9.79 -6.75
CA PHE A 134 -16.60 9.24 -6.75
C PHE A 134 -16.64 7.96 -7.56
N VAL A 135 -17.14 6.89 -6.94
CA VAL A 135 -17.23 5.58 -7.58
C VAL A 135 -18.60 4.96 -7.36
N SER A 136 -18.96 4.04 -8.24
CA SER A 136 -20.02 3.08 -7.99
C SER A 136 -19.47 1.70 -8.27
N ALA A 137 -19.08 1.00 -7.20
CA ALA A 137 -18.53 -0.35 -7.29
C ALA A 137 -19.48 -1.31 -8.03
N LEU A 138 -20.79 -1.07 -7.92
CA LEU A 138 -21.82 -1.88 -8.57
C LEU A 138 -21.86 -1.68 -10.09
N THR A 139 -21.70 -0.45 -10.57
CA THR A 139 -21.83 -0.12 -11.99
C THR A 139 -20.49 0.00 -12.71
N GLY A 140 -19.38 0.05 -11.98
CA GLY A 140 -18.05 0.30 -12.53
C GLY A 140 -17.73 1.79 -12.75
N TYR A 141 -18.66 2.69 -12.46
CA TYR A 141 -18.42 4.14 -12.60
C TYR A 141 -17.26 4.59 -11.71
N GLY A 142 -16.35 5.39 -12.28
CA GLY A 142 -15.21 6.00 -11.55
C GLY A 142 -14.08 5.02 -11.20
N ILE A 143 -14.19 3.73 -11.54
CA ILE A 143 -13.18 2.72 -11.16
C ILE A 143 -11.85 2.96 -11.87
N GLU A 144 -11.86 3.32 -13.16
CA GLU A 144 -10.63 3.62 -13.88
C GLU A 144 -9.94 4.89 -13.34
N THR A 145 -10.71 5.89 -12.94
CA THR A 145 -10.18 7.06 -12.22
C THR A 145 -9.56 6.65 -10.88
N LEU A 146 -10.25 5.80 -10.11
CA LEU A 146 -9.72 5.28 -8.84
C LEU A 146 -8.40 4.53 -9.05
N ARG A 147 -8.28 3.71 -10.10
CA ARG A 147 -7.03 3.03 -10.46
C ARG A 147 -5.90 4.02 -10.76
N ALA A 148 -6.17 5.01 -11.61
CA ALA A 148 -5.19 6.01 -12.01
C ALA A 148 -4.71 6.85 -10.82
N GLU A 149 -5.62 7.30 -9.96
CA GLU A 149 -5.27 8.06 -8.75
C GLU A 149 -4.50 7.20 -7.74
N THR A 150 -4.86 5.91 -7.60
CA THR A 150 -4.10 4.97 -6.76
C THR A 150 -2.69 4.74 -7.31
N SER A 151 -2.55 4.60 -8.64
CA SER A 151 -1.28 4.48 -9.34
C SER A 151 -0.39 5.71 -9.10
N ALA A 152 -0.95 6.91 -9.29
CA ALA A 152 -0.25 8.17 -9.06
C ALA A 152 0.18 8.33 -7.60
N LEU A 153 -0.70 7.97 -6.65
CA LEU A 153 -0.37 7.99 -5.23
C LEU A 153 0.80 7.06 -4.90
N LEU A 154 0.76 5.80 -5.37
CA LEU A 154 1.87 4.86 -5.17
C LEU A 154 3.18 5.35 -5.78
N ALA A 155 3.13 5.93 -6.98
CA ALA A 155 4.31 6.50 -7.63
C ALA A 155 4.88 7.70 -6.85
N SER A 156 4.03 8.50 -6.19
CA SER A 156 4.47 9.62 -5.36
C SER A 156 5.27 9.19 -4.13
N LEU A 157 5.11 7.93 -3.69
CA LEU A 157 5.85 7.38 -2.55
C LEU A 157 7.25 6.90 -2.91
N TRP A 158 7.62 6.87 -4.20
CA TRP A 158 8.93 6.37 -4.59
C TRP A 158 10.05 7.24 -4.04
N VAL A 159 11.05 6.59 -3.47
CA VAL A 159 12.21 7.25 -2.86
C VAL A 159 13.43 7.09 -3.75
N ASP A 160 14.32 8.08 -3.69
CA ASP A 160 15.65 7.97 -4.29
C ASP A 160 16.49 6.95 -3.51
N LEU A 161 17.21 6.11 -4.24
CA LEU A 161 18.07 5.06 -3.73
C LEU A 161 19.45 5.23 -4.36
N ASP A 162 20.49 5.31 -3.54
CA ASP A 162 21.89 5.13 -3.94
C ASP A 162 22.54 4.20 -2.91
N ALA A 163 22.69 2.93 -3.28
CA ALA A 163 23.17 1.89 -2.39
C ALA A 163 24.03 0.88 -3.13
N THR A 164 24.97 0.28 -2.42
CA THR A 164 25.87 -0.73 -2.98
C THR A 164 25.63 -2.08 -2.33
N VAL A 165 25.35 -3.09 -3.14
CA VAL A 165 24.99 -4.44 -2.70
C VAL A 165 25.91 -5.49 -3.36
N PRO A 166 26.17 -6.63 -2.71
CA PRO A 166 27.00 -7.68 -3.29
C PRO A 166 26.27 -8.41 -4.41
N TYR A 167 27.01 -9.05 -5.32
CA TYR A 167 26.43 -9.91 -6.36
C TYR A 167 25.58 -11.06 -5.81
N ALA A 168 25.85 -11.50 -4.58
CA ALA A 168 25.04 -12.50 -3.89
C ALA A 168 23.57 -12.07 -3.71
N ALA A 169 23.27 -10.78 -3.77
CA ALA A 169 21.91 -10.22 -3.71
C ALA A 169 21.17 -10.28 -5.07
N GLY A 170 21.44 -11.29 -5.91
CA GLY A 170 20.94 -11.39 -7.28
C GLY A 170 19.40 -11.33 -7.41
N GLU A 171 18.66 -11.98 -6.51
CA GLU A 171 17.19 -11.92 -6.50
C GLU A 171 16.67 -10.50 -6.21
N LEU A 172 17.32 -9.79 -5.29
CA LEU A 172 16.98 -8.42 -4.97
C LEU A 172 17.29 -7.49 -6.16
N LEU A 173 18.45 -7.64 -6.79
CA LEU A 173 18.82 -6.89 -8.00
C LEU A 173 17.82 -7.10 -9.14
N ALA A 174 17.34 -8.34 -9.35
CA ALA A 174 16.31 -8.63 -10.34
C ALA A 174 14.99 -7.90 -10.02
N ARG A 175 14.54 -7.94 -8.76
CA ARG A 175 13.31 -7.23 -8.32
C ARG A 175 13.42 -5.72 -8.49
N ILE A 176 14.56 -5.10 -8.17
CA ILE A 176 14.77 -3.66 -8.36
C ILE A 176 14.73 -3.31 -9.85
N ARG A 177 15.34 -4.12 -10.71
CA ARG A 177 15.31 -3.90 -12.16
C ARG A 177 13.89 -4.02 -12.75
N GLU A 178 13.09 -4.96 -12.23
CA GLU A 178 11.71 -5.16 -12.70
C GLU A 178 10.73 -4.12 -12.16
N ARG A 179 10.93 -3.64 -10.93
CA ARG A 179 9.92 -2.86 -10.18
C ARG A 179 10.36 -1.44 -9.82
N GLY A 180 11.58 -1.05 -10.18
CA GLY A 180 12.14 0.28 -9.97
C GLY A 180 12.58 0.93 -11.28
N THR A 181 12.86 2.23 -11.21
CA THR A 181 13.56 2.95 -12.27
C THR A 181 14.98 3.19 -11.79
N VAL A 182 15.87 2.24 -12.08
CA VAL A 182 17.25 2.25 -11.58
C VAL A 182 18.28 2.01 -12.68
N GLU A 183 19.46 2.57 -12.45
CA GLU A 183 20.70 2.28 -13.13
C GLU A 183 21.55 1.37 -12.23
N LEU A 184 22.21 0.38 -12.85
CA LEU A 184 23.08 -0.57 -12.16
C LEU A 184 24.50 -0.40 -12.69
N GLU A 185 25.42 -0.01 -11.81
CA GLU A 185 26.85 0.08 -12.09
C GLU A 185 27.55 -1.15 -11.49
N TYR A 186 28.14 -1.98 -12.33
CA TYR A 186 28.78 -3.24 -11.94
C TYR A 186 30.25 -3.00 -11.59
N GLY A 187 30.61 -3.21 -10.33
CA GLY A 187 31.99 -3.20 -9.84
C GLY A 187 32.59 -4.61 -9.75
N GLU A 188 33.80 -4.71 -9.18
CA GLU A 188 34.53 -5.99 -9.09
C GLU A 188 33.89 -6.99 -8.12
N ARG A 189 33.40 -6.53 -6.96
CA ARG A 189 32.81 -7.38 -5.90
C ARG A 189 31.34 -7.05 -5.61
N GLU A 190 30.84 -5.96 -6.17
CA GLU A 190 29.57 -5.35 -5.79
C GLU A 190 28.90 -4.62 -6.96
N VAL A 191 27.62 -4.31 -6.79
CA VAL A 191 26.81 -3.57 -7.74
C VAL A 191 26.26 -2.34 -7.04
N ARG A 192 26.50 -1.17 -7.62
CA ARG A 192 25.90 0.08 -7.17
C ARG A 192 24.57 0.27 -7.87
N VAL A 193 23.53 0.51 -7.09
CA VAL A 193 22.16 0.73 -7.52
C VAL A 193 21.84 2.20 -7.32
N ARG A 194 21.43 2.91 -8.39
CA ARG A 194 21.00 4.31 -8.34
C ARG A 194 19.66 4.50 -9.02
N GLY A 195 18.73 5.20 -8.39
CA GLY A 195 17.47 5.56 -9.04
C GLY A 195 16.31 5.63 -8.06
N ARG A 196 15.10 5.29 -8.50
CA ARG A 196 13.88 5.38 -7.68
C ARG A 196 13.18 4.04 -7.54
N VAL A 197 12.77 3.73 -6.32
CA VAL A 197 12.08 2.50 -5.96
C VAL A 197 10.98 2.77 -4.93
N ALA A 198 10.07 1.81 -4.74
CA ALA A 198 9.12 1.85 -3.64
C ALA A 198 9.86 1.80 -2.27
N PRO A 199 9.33 2.45 -1.20
CA PRO A 199 9.98 2.50 0.11
C PRO A 199 10.29 1.13 0.72
N SER A 200 9.40 0.16 0.55
CA SER A 200 9.60 -1.21 1.03
C SER A 200 10.83 -1.86 0.38
N LEU A 201 11.00 -1.68 -0.92
CA LEU A 201 12.15 -2.19 -1.64
C LEU A 201 13.43 -1.42 -1.30
N ALA A 202 13.35 -0.09 -1.11
CA ALA A 202 14.49 0.71 -0.64
C ALA A 202 15.03 0.18 0.70
N GLY A 203 14.14 -0.06 1.66
CA GLY A 203 14.52 -0.60 2.97
C GLY A 203 15.16 -1.98 2.90
N GLU A 204 14.69 -2.86 2.01
CA GLU A 204 15.34 -4.17 1.76
C GLU A 204 16.77 -3.99 1.22
N VAL A 205 16.96 -3.06 0.28
CA VAL A 205 18.27 -2.77 -0.32
C VAL A 205 19.23 -2.18 0.70
N GLU A 206 18.79 -1.17 1.43
CA GLU A 206 19.58 -0.52 2.48
C GLU A 206 20.01 -1.52 3.55
N ALA A 207 19.12 -2.42 3.96
CA ALA A 207 19.45 -3.46 4.94
C ALA A 207 20.51 -4.44 4.41
N VAL A 208 20.45 -4.83 3.13
CA VAL A 208 21.50 -5.66 2.49
C VAL A 208 22.81 -4.89 2.37
N ALA A 209 22.76 -3.65 1.91
CA ALA A 209 23.92 -2.78 1.75
C ALA A 209 24.65 -2.57 3.09
N ALA A 210 23.90 -2.31 4.16
CA ALA A 210 24.46 -2.15 5.50
C ALA A 210 25.19 -3.41 5.99
N ARG A 211 24.59 -4.61 5.78
CA ARG A 211 25.26 -5.89 6.13
C ARG A 211 26.52 -6.12 5.32
N TRP A 212 26.50 -5.75 4.04
CA TRP A 212 27.66 -5.87 3.16
C TRP A 212 28.81 -4.97 3.60
N GLN A 213 28.53 -3.70 3.89
CA GLN A 213 29.54 -2.76 4.38
C GLN A 213 30.15 -3.23 5.71
N ALA A 214 29.33 -3.77 6.63
CA ALA A 214 29.84 -4.36 7.86
C ALA A 214 30.77 -5.55 7.61
N SER A 215 30.43 -6.45 6.67
CA SER A 215 31.30 -7.60 6.35
C SER A 215 32.65 -7.18 5.74
N LEU A 216 32.69 -6.10 4.96
CA LEU A 216 33.93 -5.57 4.39
C LEU A 216 34.82 -4.93 5.48
N ALA A 217 34.21 -4.26 6.47
CA ALA A 217 34.94 -3.70 7.59
C ALA A 217 35.60 -4.81 8.45
N ASP A 218 34.87 -5.89 8.73
CA ASP A 218 35.40 -7.04 9.47
C ASP A 218 36.53 -7.76 8.72
N GLU A 219 36.45 -7.88 7.39
CA GLU A 219 37.55 -8.41 6.55
C GLU A 219 38.82 -7.57 6.66
N LEU A 220 38.69 -6.23 6.68
CA LEU A 220 39.83 -5.32 6.80
C LEU A 220 40.47 -5.34 8.19
N ASP A 221 39.66 -5.40 9.25
CA ASP A 221 40.16 -5.48 10.64
C ASP A 221 40.78 -6.85 10.95
N GLY A 222 40.26 -7.93 10.37
CA GLY A 222 40.83 -9.28 10.51
C GLY A 222 42.21 -9.43 9.87
N VAL A 223 42.47 -8.74 8.75
CA VAL A 223 43.78 -8.78 8.06
C VAL A 223 44.88 -8.06 8.84
N ALA A 224 44.54 -7.09 9.71
CA ALA A 224 45.51 -6.35 10.52
C ALA A 224 46.12 -7.14 11.70
N THR A 225 45.64 -8.36 11.99
CA THR A 225 46.02 -9.12 13.20
C THR A 225 46.98 -10.29 12.95
N VAL A 226 47.56 -10.45 11.76
CA VAL A 226 48.59 -11.49 11.54
C VAL A 226 49.95 -10.95 12.02
N PRO A 227 50.50 -11.41 13.17
CA PRO A 227 51.86 -11.05 13.54
C PRO A 227 52.78 -11.88 12.65
N HIS A 228 53.61 -11.21 11.84
CA HIS A 228 54.75 -11.88 11.22
C HIS A 228 55.72 -12.30 12.33
N GLY A 229 55.66 -13.59 12.69
CA GLY A 229 56.67 -14.30 13.46
C GLY A 229 57.56 -15.13 12.55
#